data_AF-A0A9D8LMI7-F1
#
_entry.id   AF-A0A9D8LMI7-F1
#
_cell.length_a   1.000
_cell.length_b   1.000
_cell.length_c   1.000
_cell.angle_alpha   90.00
_cell.angle_beta   90.00
_cell.angle_gamma   90.00
#
_symmetry.space_group_name_H-M   'P 1'
#
loop_
_entity.id
_entity.type
_entity.pdbx_description
1 polymer ?
#
loop_
_entity_poly.entity_id
_entity_poly.type
_entity_poly.pdbx_seq_one_letter_code
_entity_poly.pdbx_strand_id
1 'polypeptide(L)'
;LAQVLSQVADITPEQALRVLMQRDASGIAVTCRSLGVGATAFRAILQLRARRLYFSLRDIDDDVEAYAKLDLATAERTLRFLKLRTKIA
;
A
#
# COMPACT_ATOMS: atom_id res chain seq x y z
N LEU A 1 6.61 -0.73 9.86
CA LEU A 1 5.81 -0.43 8.65
C LEU A 1 4.73 -1.48 8.45
N ALA A 2 5.07 -2.77 8.25
CA ALA A 2 4.07 -3.85 8.13
C ALA A 2 3.05 -3.85 9.28
N GLN A 3 3.52 -3.76 10.53
CA GLN A 3 2.66 -3.78 11.71
C GLN A 3 1.75 -2.55 11.85
N VAL A 4 2.18 -1.39 11.34
CA VAL A 4 1.33 -0.19 11.31
C VAL A 4 0.27 -0.37 10.22
N LEU A 5 0.68 -0.76 9.02
CA LEU A 5 -0.20 -1.00 7.89
C LEU A 5 -1.26 -2.07 8.21
N SER A 6 -0.88 -3.14 8.90
CA SER A 6 -1.80 -4.20 9.32
C SER A 6 -2.87 -3.70 10.28
N GLN A 7 -2.51 -2.82 11.22
CA GLN A 7 -3.46 -2.25 12.18
C GLN A 7 -4.45 -1.29 11.52
N VAL A 8 -3.96 -0.33 10.72
CA VAL A 8 -4.87 0.64 10.08
C VAL A 8 -5.71 -0.01 8.98
N ALA A 9 -5.15 -0.97 8.23
CA ALA A 9 -5.87 -1.64 7.16
C ALA A 9 -6.69 -2.84 7.65
N ASP A 10 -6.60 -3.24 8.92
CA ASP A 10 -7.31 -4.40 9.49
C ASP A 10 -7.09 -5.67 8.65
N ILE A 11 -5.80 -5.99 8.43
CA ILE A 11 -5.29 -7.19 7.76
C ILE A 11 -4.18 -7.81 8.62
N THR A 12 -3.75 -9.05 8.34
CA THR A 12 -2.69 -9.65 9.17
C THR A 12 -1.32 -9.03 8.88
N PRO A 13 -0.36 -9.08 9.83
CA PRO A 13 1.01 -8.61 9.61
C PRO A 13 1.70 -9.28 8.43
N GLU A 14 1.45 -10.56 8.16
CA GLU A 14 2.03 -11.32 7.05
C GLU A 14 1.51 -10.82 5.69
N GLN A 15 0.22 -10.49 5.62
CA GLN A 15 -0.37 -9.90 4.41
C GLN A 15 0.16 -8.49 4.17
N ALA A 16 0.24 -7.67 5.22
CA ALA A 16 0.82 -6.34 5.15
C ALA A 16 2.30 -6.42 4.70
N LEU A 17 3.06 -7.39 5.21
CA LEU A 17 4.43 -7.64 4.79
C LEU A 17 4.48 -8.06 3.31
N ARG A 18 3.60 -8.97 2.87
CA ARG A 18 3.53 -9.40 1.46
C ARG A 18 3.24 -8.22 0.53
N VAL A 19 2.30 -7.34 0.88
CA VAL A 19 2.00 -6.10 0.14
C VAL A 19 3.22 -5.18 0.07
N LEU A 20 3.98 -5.05 1.15
CA LEU A 20 5.20 -4.23 1.19
C LEU A 20 6.36 -4.83 0.39
N MET A 21 6.43 -6.16 0.25
CA MET A 21 7.48 -6.86 -0.46
C MET A 21 7.23 -6.97 -1.97
N GLN A 22 6.02 -6.66 -2.44
CA GLN A 22 5.74 -6.64 -3.87
C GLN A 22 6.58 -5.55 -4.57
N ARG A 23 7.03 -5.88 -5.79
CA ARG A 23 7.85 -4.99 -6.61
C ARG A 23 7.06 -3.75 -7.03
N ASP A 24 5.80 -3.93 -7.40
CA ASP A 24 4.90 -2.81 -7.68
C ASP A 24 4.37 -2.16 -6.40
N ALA A 25 4.00 -0.88 -6.47
CA ALA A 25 3.42 -0.14 -5.34
C ALA A 25 1.89 -0.29 -5.24
N SER A 26 1.25 -1.05 -6.12
CA SER A 26 -0.22 -1.03 -6.30
C SER A 26 -0.96 -1.47 -5.03
N GLY A 27 -0.46 -2.51 -4.36
CA GLY A 27 -1.06 -2.96 -3.09
C GLY A 27 -0.95 -1.90 -1.98
N ILE A 28 0.16 -1.17 -1.93
CA ILE A 28 0.37 -0.08 -0.97
C ILE A 28 -0.52 1.10 -1.33
N ALA A 29 -0.62 1.45 -2.61
CA ALA A 29 -1.47 2.52 -3.14
C ALA A 29 -2.94 2.27 -2.79
N VAL A 30 -3.48 1.09 -3.09
CA VAL A 30 -4.85 0.71 -2.73
C VAL A 30 -5.10 0.82 -1.23
N THR A 31 -4.17 0.31 -0.41
CA THR A 31 -4.31 0.34 1.04
C THR A 31 -4.27 1.77 1.57
N CYS A 32 -3.34 2.60 1.09
CA CYS A 32 -3.23 3.99 1.51
C CYS A 32 -4.45 4.82 1.06
N ARG A 33 -4.94 4.60 -0.18
CA ARG A 33 -6.09 5.34 -0.72
C ARG A 33 -7.38 5.03 0.01
N SER A 34 -7.64 3.76 0.30
CA SER A 34 -8.80 3.33 1.10
C SER A 34 -8.77 3.82 2.55
N LEU A 35 -7.58 4.16 3.07
CA LEU A 35 -7.39 4.76 4.40
C LEU A 35 -7.36 6.30 4.38
N GLY A 36 -7.57 6.94 3.22
CA GLY A 36 -7.56 8.40 3.11
C GLY A 36 -6.18 9.04 3.29
N VAL A 37 -5.09 8.27 3.10
CA VAL A 37 -3.71 8.78 3.21
C VAL A 37 -3.44 9.80 2.10
N GLY A 38 -2.82 10.92 2.42
CA GLY A 38 -2.44 11.92 1.42
C GLY A 38 -1.23 11.49 0.58
N ALA A 39 -1.07 12.07 -0.62
CA ALA A 39 0.05 11.77 -1.52
C ALA A 39 1.44 11.97 -0.88
N THR A 40 1.60 12.98 -0.02
CA THR A 40 2.84 13.24 0.73
C THR A 40 3.19 12.09 1.68
N ALA A 41 2.20 11.57 2.41
CA ALA A 41 2.39 10.44 3.32
C ALA A 41 2.64 9.15 2.55
N PHE A 42 1.94 8.94 1.42
CA PHE A 42 2.20 7.82 0.51
C PHE A 42 3.64 7.83 -0.03
N ARG A 43 4.13 8.99 -0.50
CA ARG A 43 5.54 9.15 -0.92
C ARG A 43 6.51 8.77 0.19
N ALA A 44 6.28 9.23 1.41
CA ALA A 44 7.14 8.92 2.56
C ALA A 44 7.19 7.40 2.84
N ILE A 45 6.06 6.70 2.68
CA ILE A 45 5.99 5.24 2.79
C ILE A 45 6.83 4.56 1.69
N LEU A 46 6.74 5.03 0.44
CA LEU A 46 7.53 4.48 -0.66
C LEU A 46 9.03 4.71 -0.49
N GLN A 47 9.43 5.89 -0.01
CA GLN A 47 10.84 6.19 0.30
C GLN A 47 11.37 5.29 1.42
N LEU A 48 10.58 5.07 2.48
CA LEU A 48 10.95 4.16 3.56
C LEU A 48 11.07 2.71 3.07
N ARG A 49 10.16 2.28 2.19
CA ARG A 49 10.20 0.95 1.54
C ARG A 49 11.45 0.81 0.68
N ALA A 50 11.72 1.77 -0.21
CA ALA A 50 12.85 1.74 -1.13
C ALA A 50 14.20 1.67 -0.40
N ARG A 51 14.35 2.43 0.70
CA ARG A 51 15.54 2.36 1.55
C ARG A 51 15.75 0.98 2.18
N ARG A 52 14.67 0.28 2.56
CA ARG A 52 14.76 -1.05 3.21
C ARG A 52 14.98 -2.19 2.23
N LEU A 53 14.41 -2.09 1.03
CA LEU A 53 14.43 -3.16 0.02
C LEU A 53 15.41 -2.88 -1.13
N TYR A 54 16.17 -1.80 -1.05
CA TYR A 54 17.10 -1.35 -2.10
C TYR A 54 16.43 -1.17 -3.46
N PHE A 55 15.17 -0.73 -3.48
CA PHE A 55 14.45 -0.41 -4.72
C PHE A 55 14.87 0.97 -5.25
N SER A 56 14.77 1.14 -6.57
CA SER A 56 15.05 2.41 -7.23
C SER A 56 14.13 3.50 -6.71
N LEU A 57 14.71 4.67 -6.40
CA LEU A 57 13.94 5.86 -6.04
C LEU A 57 13.32 6.54 -7.27
N ARG A 58 13.77 6.22 -8.49
CA ARG A 58 13.25 6.83 -9.73
C ARG A 58 11.78 6.53 -9.96
N ASP A 59 11.30 5.38 -9.51
CA ASP A 59 9.93 4.93 -9.79
C ASP A 59 8.89 5.55 -8.83
N ILE A 60 9.35 6.25 -7.78
CA ILE A 60 8.46 6.82 -6.75
C ILE A 60 7.61 7.96 -7.30
N ASP A 61 8.16 8.78 -8.20
CA ASP A 61 7.42 9.93 -8.75
C ASP A 61 6.25 9.43 -9.61
N ASP A 62 6.49 8.43 -10.46
CA ASP A 62 5.47 7.76 -11.28
C ASP A 62 4.41 7.06 -10.41
N ASP A 63 4.84 6.34 -9.37
CA ASP A 63 3.92 5.70 -8.41
C ASP A 63 3.01 6.72 -7.70
N VAL A 64 3.56 7.90 -7.34
CA VAL A 64 2.79 8.99 -6.69
C VAL A 64 1.81 9.63 -7.68
N GLU A 65 2.19 9.79 -8.94
CA GLU A 65 1.28 10.29 -9.97
C GLU A 65 0.13 9.30 -10.23
N ALA A 66 0.44 8.01 -10.35
CA ALA A 66 -0.57 6.96 -10.48
C ALA A 66 -1.51 6.92 -9.26
N TYR A 67 -0.96 7.10 -8.06
CA TYR A 67 -1.73 7.17 -6.81
C TYR A 67 -2.75 8.32 -6.80
N ALA A 68 -2.38 9.50 -7.32
CA ALA A 68 -3.28 10.64 -7.38
C ALA A 68 -4.51 10.37 -8.28
N LYS A 69 -4.32 9.55 -9.32
CA LYS A 69 -5.37 9.13 -10.28
C LYS A 69 -6.22 7.97 -9.78
N LEU A 70 -5.84 7.32 -8.67
CA LEU A 70 -6.56 6.16 -8.15
C LEU A 70 -7.91 6.57 -7.55
N ASP A 71 -8.98 6.00 -8.10
CA ASP A 71 -10.34 6.17 -7.59
C ASP A 71 -10.51 5.50 -6.22
N LEU A 72 -11.19 6.19 -5.30
CA LEU A 72 -11.42 5.72 -3.94
C LEU A 72 -12.32 4.47 -3.93
N ALA A 73 -13.39 4.45 -4.74
CA ALA A 73 -14.31 3.30 -4.76
C ALA A 73 -13.60 2.03 -5.25
N THR A 74 -12.69 2.17 -6.21
CA THR A 74 -11.83 1.08 -6.69
C THR A 74 -10.87 0.58 -5.61
N ALA A 75 -10.24 1.50 -4.87
CA ALA A 75 -9.35 1.17 -3.75
C ALA A 75 -10.09 0.42 -2.62
N GLU A 76 -11.27 0.89 -2.22
CA GLU A 76 -12.08 0.25 -1.19
C GLU A 76 -12.53 -1.17 -1.58
N ARG A 77 -12.99 -1.36 -2.82
CA ARG A 77 -13.35 -2.70 -3.32
C ARG A 77 -12.15 -3.65 -3.24
N THR A 78 -10.99 -3.19 -3.68
CA THR A 78 -9.77 -4.00 -3.72
C THR A 78 -9.29 -4.35 -2.29
N LEU A 79 -9.35 -3.39 -1.36
CA LEU A 79 -9.04 -3.66 0.05
C LEU A 79 -10.01 -4.68 0.66
N ARG A 80 -11.31 -4.64 0.34
CA ARG A 80 -12.28 -5.64 0.80
C ARG A 80 -11.90 -7.05 0.33
N PHE A 81 -11.44 -7.22 -0.90
CA PHE A 81 -10.94 -8.51 -1.38
C PHE A 81 -9.68 -8.96 -0.64
N LEU A 82 -8.77 -8.04 -0.33
CA LEU A 82 -7.58 -8.33 0.46
C LEU A 82 -7.97 -8.83 1.86
N LYS A 83 -8.93 -8.18 2.52
CA LYS A 83 -9.49 -8.58 3.83
C LYS A 83 -10.24 -9.91 3.80
N LEU A 84 -10.97 -10.20 2.72
CA LEU A 84 -11.70 -11.46 2.58
C LEU A 84 -10.75 -12.66 2.54
N ARG A 85 -9.58 -12.51 1.90
CA ARG A 85 -8.53 -13.55 1.94
C ARG A 85 -7.98 -13.80 3.34
N THR A 86 -8.20 -12.89 4.29
CA THR A 86 -7.80 -13.02 5.69
C THR A 86 -8.74 -13.90 6.51
N LYS A 87 -10.04 -13.93 6.17
CA LYS A 87 -11.06 -14.69 6.93
C LYS A 87 -11.13 -16.17 6.58
N ILE A 88 -10.50 -16.59 5.49
CA ILE A 88 -10.58 -17.96 4.95
C ILE A 88 -9.30 -18.76 5.30
N ALA A 89 -8.31 -18.12 5.94
CA ALA A 89 -7.03 -18.72 6.31
C ALA A 89 -6.96 -19.00 7.83
#